data_AF-A0A2K3NHU6-F1
#
_entry.id   AF-A0A2K3NHU6-F1
#
_cell.length_a   1.000
_cell.length_b   1.000
_cell.length_c   1.000
_cell.angle_alpha   90.00
_cell.angle_beta   90.00
_cell.angle_gamma   90.00
#
_symmetry.space_group_name_H-M   'P 1'
#
loop_
_entity.id
_entity.type
_entity.pdbx_description
1 polymer ?
#
loop_
_entity_poly.entity_id
_entity_poly.type
_entity_poly.pdbx_seq_one_letter_code
_entity_poly.pdbx_strand_id
1 'polypeptide(L)'
;MQMQNYMPTNVVDIVITFLAKLKYGDLSKYGIYRPKEGPLHLKNISGRAPVIDVGTIGKIKEGAIKVIPSGITKIEKKKVVFGNNTEEEFDVIVFATGYKSVVNGWLKDYKYALNEKGMPKSAYPNHWKGDHGLYCAGLSRRGLFGVKEDAELIAEDINQSLNLHNK
;
A
#
# COMPACT_ATOMS: atom_id res chain seq x y z
N MET A 1 10.84 11.99 5.76
CA MET A 1 9.58 12.07 6.53
C MET A 1 9.85 12.85 7.81
N GLN A 2 10.14 14.16 7.71
CA GLN A 2 10.50 14.97 8.88
C GLN A 2 9.29 15.72 9.44
N MET A 3 8.39 16.25 8.60
CA MET A 3 7.19 16.96 9.08
C MET A 3 6.25 16.11 9.94
N GLN A 4 6.05 14.83 9.63
CA GLN A 4 5.18 13.95 10.44
C GLN A 4 5.70 13.70 11.85
N ASN A 5 6.99 13.97 12.11
CA ASN A 5 7.57 13.84 13.45
C ASN A 5 7.23 15.04 14.35
N TYR A 6 6.80 16.17 13.76
CA TYR A 6 6.56 17.42 14.48
C TYR A 6 5.12 17.94 14.35
N MET A 7 4.33 17.39 13.42
CA MET A 7 2.97 17.85 13.14
C MET A 7 1.98 16.68 13.04
N PRO A 8 0.72 16.87 13.46
CA PRO A 8 -0.35 15.90 13.27
C PRO A 8 -0.54 15.50 11.79
N THR A 9 -0.87 14.22 11.54
CA THR A 9 -0.96 13.66 10.17
C THR A 9 -1.95 14.42 9.29
N ASN A 10 -3.08 14.86 9.84
CA ASN A 10 -4.08 15.66 9.12
C ASN A 10 -3.51 16.99 8.61
N VAL A 11 -2.69 17.69 9.41
CA VAL A 11 -2.04 18.94 9.02
C VAL A 11 -1.05 18.69 7.88
N VAL A 12 -0.22 17.67 8.02
CA VAL A 12 0.76 17.29 6.97
C VAL A 12 0.03 16.92 5.67
N ASP A 13 -1.05 16.16 5.76
CA ASP A 13 -1.87 15.78 4.61
C ASP A 13 -2.49 16.99 3.91
N ILE A 14 -3.01 17.97 4.66
CA ILE A 14 -3.52 19.24 4.10
C ILE A 14 -2.41 19.95 3.31
N VAL A 15 -1.23 20.10 3.90
CA VAL A 15 -0.09 20.78 3.26
C VAL A 15 0.33 20.06 1.97
N ILE A 16 0.55 18.75 2.03
CA ILE A 16 0.95 17.96 0.85
C ILE A 16 -0.11 18.04 -0.25
N THR A 17 -1.37 17.96 0.14
CA THR A 17 -2.52 17.97 -0.78
C THR A 17 -2.71 19.35 -1.44
N PHE A 18 -2.41 20.42 -0.70
CA PHE A 18 -2.38 21.79 -1.22
C PHE A 18 -1.21 21.99 -2.20
N LEU A 19 0.01 21.60 -1.83
CA LEU A 19 1.19 21.67 -2.70
C LEU A 19 1.00 20.85 -3.99
N ALA A 20 0.41 19.67 -3.88
CA ALA A 20 0.06 18.85 -5.05
C ALA A 20 -0.96 19.55 -5.96
N LYS A 21 -1.94 20.28 -5.40
CA LYS A 21 -2.91 21.07 -6.17
C LYS A 21 -2.21 22.23 -6.90
N LEU A 22 -1.29 22.93 -6.24
CA LEU A 22 -0.51 24.00 -6.88
C LEU A 22 0.36 23.47 -8.02
N LYS A 23 1.02 22.32 -7.82
CA LYS A 23 1.93 21.73 -8.82
C LYS A 23 1.20 21.13 -10.01
N TYR A 24 0.12 20.39 -9.78
CA TYR A 24 -0.52 19.58 -10.82
C TYR A 24 -1.85 20.15 -11.32
N GLY A 25 -2.45 21.10 -10.61
CA GLY A 25 -3.78 21.63 -10.90
C GLY A 25 -4.89 20.64 -10.55
N ASP A 26 -6.08 20.88 -11.10
CA ASP A 26 -7.20 19.93 -11.01
C ASP A 26 -7.05 18.81 -12.06
N LEU A 27 -6.98 17.57 -11.57
CA LEU A 27 -6.86 16.37 -12.39
C LEU A 27 -8.20 15.64 -12.59
N SER A 28 -9.30 16.14 -12.01
CA SER A 28 -10.63 15.55 -12.14
C SER A 28 -11.08 15.46 -13.60
N LYS A 29 -10.74 16.47 -14.40
CA LYS A 29 -10.97 16.51 -15.85
C LYS A 29 -10.24 15.42 -16.64
N TYR A 30 -9.23 14.79 -16.04
CA TYR A 30 -8.50 13.65 -16.59
C TYR A 30 -8.89 12.34 -15.87
N GLY A 31 -9.99 12.30 -15.13
CA GLY A 31 -10.46 11.08 -14.45
C GLY A 31 -9.70 10.70 -13.18
N ILE A 32 -8.79 11.55 -12.68
CA ILE A 32 -8.10 11.33 -11.41
C ILE A 32 -8.77 12.15 -10.32
N TYR A 33 -9.47 11.46 -9.43
CA TYR A 33 -10.18 12.07 -8.30
C TYR A 33 -9.35 11.98 -7.02
N ARG A 34 -9.35 13.08 -6.27
CA ARG A 34 -8.70 13.13 -4.97
C ARG A 34 -9.54 12.34 -3.95
N PRO A 35 -8.95 11.39 -3.21
CA PRO A 35 -9.63 10.74 -2.09
C PRO A 35 -10.08 11.76 -1.04
N LYS A 36 -11.12 11.42 -0.27
CA LYS A 36 -11.58 12.23 0.87
C LYS A 36 -10.50 12.32 1.95
N GLU A 37 -9.87 11.20 2.21
CA GLU A 37 -8.79 11.08 3.19
C GLU A 37 -7.43 11.48 2.58
N GLY A 38 -6.58 12.07 3.42
CA GLY A 38 -5.23 12.45 3.04
C GLY A 38 -4.33 11.24 2.72
N PRO A 39 -3.28 11.42 1.89
CA PRO A 39 -2.45 10.32 1.42
C PRO A 39 -1.68 9.59 2.54
N LEU A 40 -1.26 10.30 3.59
CA LEU A 40 -0.55 9.71 4.73
C LEU A 40 -1.53 9.04 5.69
N HIS A 41 -2.68 9.65 5.95
CA HIS A 41 -3.76 8.99 6.69
C HIS A 41 -4.16 7.68 6.03
N LEU A 42 -4.41 7.70 4.70
CA LEU A 42 -4.74 6.52 3.91
C LEU A 42 -3.66 5.44 4.01
N LYS A 43 -2.38 5.83 3.95
CA LYS A 43 -1.25 4.90 4.13
C LYS A 43 -1.26 4.28 5.53
N ASN A 44 -1.55 5.04 6.57
CA ASN A 44 -1.57 4.54 7.95
C ASN A 44 -2.70 3.53 8.18
N ILE A 45 -3.91 3.79 7.67
CA ILE A 45 -5.08 2.93 7.92
C ILE A 45 -5.14 1.72 6.97
N SER A 46 -4.67 1.86 5.73
CA SER A 46 -4.83 0.82 4.69
C SER A 46 -3.52 0.13 4.30
N GLY A 47 -2.38 0.70 4.67
CA GLY A 47 -1.07 0.29 4.18
C GLY A 47 -0.82 0.64 2.71
N ARG A 48 -1.70 1.44 2.08
CA ARG A 48 -1.60 1.81 0.67
C ARG A 48 -1.29 3.29 0.53
N ALA A 49 -0.17 3.61 -0.09
CA ALA A 49 0.17 4.97 -0.48
C ALA A 49 -0.36 5.25 -1.88
N PRO A 50 -1.12 6.33 -2.11
CA PRO A 50 -1.50 6.75 -3.45
C PRO A 50 -0.26 7.36 -4.13
N VAL A 51 0.37 6.60 -5.03
CA VAL A 51 1.58 7.01 -5.75
C VAL A 51 1.26 7.20 -7.22
N ILE A 52 1.74 8.30 -7.78
CA ILE A 52 1.78 8.55 -9.22
C ILE A 52 3.24 8.81 -9.58
N ASP A 53 3.75 8.06 -10.54
CA ASP A 53 5.16 8.16 -10.94
C ASP A 53 5.45 9.50 -11.63
N VAL A 54 6.70 9.94 -11.53
CA VAL A 54 7.16 11.19 -12.14
C VAL A 54 6.95 11.13 -13.65
N GLY A 55 6.42 12.20 -14.23
CA GLY A 55 6.12 12.27 -15.66
C GLY A 55 4.77 11.66 -16.07
N THR A 56 4.17 10.77 -15.25
CA THR A 56 2.86 10.16 -15.58
C THR A 56 1.77 11.20 -15.77
N ILE A 57 1.71 12.21 -14.90
CA ILE A 57 0.74 13.31 -15.01
C ILE A 57 0.93 14.09 -16.32
N GLY A 58 2.18 14.28 -16.77
CA GLY A 58 2.47 14.93 -18.05
C GLY A 58 1.88 14.14 -19.22
N LYS A 59 2.18 12.83 -19.28
CA LYS A 59 1.64 11.93 -20.31
C LYS A 59 0.11 11.84 -20.29
N ILE A 60 -0.52 11.93 -19.11
CA ILE A 60 -1.99 12.01 -18.99
C ILE A 60 -2.51 13.31 -19.59
N LYS A 61 -1.88 14.45 -19.26
CA LYS A 61 -2.28 15.76 -19.79
C LYS A 61 -2.10 15.87 -21.30
N GLU A 62 -1.08 15.23 -21.86
CA GLU A 62 -0.79 15.15 -23.30
C GLU A 62 -1.71 14.16 -24.04
N GLY A 63 -2.48 13.34 -23.32
CA GLY A 63 -3.37 12.33 -23.91
C GLY A 63 -2.69 11.00 -24.27
N ALA A 64 -1.39 10.87 -24.05
CA ALA A 64 -0.66 9.61 -24.23
C ALA A 64 -1.10 8.51 -23.25
N ILE A 65 -1.67 8.89 -22.09
CA ILE A 65 -2.31 7.98 -21.13
C ILE A 65 -3.75 8.45 -20.89
N LYS A 66 -4.74 7.62 -21.28
CA LYS A 66 -6.16 7.87 -21.01
C LYS A 66 -6.57 7.14 -19.74
N VAL A 67 -7.03 7.88 -18.73
CA VAL A 67 -7.58 7.30 -17.48
C VAL A 67 -9.08 7.10 -17.65
N ILE A 68 -9.56 5.89 -17.34
CA ILE A 68 -10.99 5.54 -17.43
C ILE A 68 -11.49 5.22 -16.02
N PRO A 69 -12.23 6.15 -15.36
CA PRO A 69 -12.57 6.03 -13.94
C PRO A 69 -13.74 5.08 -13.66
N SER A 70 -14.54 4.72 -14.68
CA SER A 70 -15.73 3.87 -14.54
C SER A 70 -15.42 2.41 -14.19
N GLY A 71 -14.14 2.02 -14.24
CA GLY A 71 -13.72 0.63 -14.02
C GLY A 71 -14.15 -0.30 -15.16
N ILE A 72 -13.66 -1.53 -15.12
CA ILE A 72 -13.94 -2.57 -16.11
C ILE A 72 -15.10 -3.43 -15.60
N THR A 73 -16.11 -3.63 -16.44
CA THR A 73 -17.25 -4.53 -16.14
C THR A 73 -17.12 -5.86 -16.85
N LYS A 74 -16.58 -5.89 -18.06
CA LYS A 74 -16.43 -7.12 -18.85
C LYS A 74 -15.22 -7.04 -19.77
N ILE A 75 -14.56 -8.17 -19.97
CA ILE A 75 -13.51 -8.36 -20.98
C ILE A 75 -13.94 -9.53 -21.87
N GLU A 76 -14.08 -9.28 -23.17
CA GLU A 76 -14.43 -10.26 -24.20
C GLU A 76 -13.38 -10.25 -25.31
N LYS A 77 -12.46 -11.21 -25.28
CA LYS A 77 -11.31 -11.25 -26.21
C LYS A 77 -10.53 -9.93 -26.15
N LYS A 78 -10.55 -9.11 -27.20
CA LYS A 78 -9.90 -7.79 -27.28
C LYS A 78 -10.77 -6.66 -26.75
N LYS A 79 -12.07 -6.89 -26.60
CA LYS A 79 -13.05 -5.86 -26.27
C LYS A 79 -13.18 -5.72 -24.75
N VAL A 80 -13.05 -4.50 -24.25
CA VAL A 80 -13.24 -4.17 -22.83
C VAL A 80 -14.45 -3.26 -22.70
N VAL A 81 -15.40 -3.69 -21.88
CA VAL A 81 -16.60 -2.92 -21.52
C VAL A 81 -16.34 -2.25 -20.17
N PHE A 82 -16.60 -0.95 -20.11
CA PHE A 82 -16.40 -0.14 -18.91
C PHE A 82 -17.73 0.14 -18.19
N GLY A 83 -17.66 0.61 -16.94
CA GLY A 83 -18.85 0.86 -16.10
C GLY A 83 -19.83 1.92 -16.63
N ASN A 84 -19.41 2.73 -17.59
CA ASN A 84 -20.21 3.71 -18.33
C ASN A 84 -20.76 3.15 -19.66
N ASN A 85 -20.71 1.83 -19.87
CA ASN A 85 -21.13 1.12 -21.09
C ASN A 85 -20.34 1.48 -22.35
N THR A 86 -19.24 2.22 -22.24
CA THR A 86 -18.32 2.41 -23.37
C THR A 86 -17.51 1.16 -23.60
N GLU A 87 -17.16 0.92 -24.86
CA GLU A 87 -16.43 -0.25 -25.30
C GLU A 87 -15.20 0.19 -26.09
N GLU A 88 -14.05 -0.41 -25.81
CA GLU A 88 -12.80 -0.14 -26.51
C GLU A 88 -12.08 -1.47 -26.77
N GLU A 89 -11.28 -1.52 -27.84
CA GLU A 89 -10.45 -2.68 -28.15
C GLU A 89 -9.00 -2.47 -27.72
N PHE A 90 -8.37 -3.53 -27.19
CA PHE A 90 -6.98 -3.54 -26.75
C PHE A 90 -6.25 -4.76 -27.31
N ASP A 91 -5.02 -4.56 -27.79
CA ASP A 91 -4.15 -5.66 -28.21
C ASP A 91 -3.56 -6.42 -27.02
N VAL A 92 -3.32 -5.72 -25.91
CA VAL A 92 -2.70 -6.27 -24.69
C VAL A 92 -3.40 -5.70 -23.46
N ILE A 93 -3.66 -6.57 -22.48
CA ILE A 93 -4.20 -6.20 -21.17
C ILE A 93 -3.20 -6.65 -20.09
N VAL A 94 -2.76 -5.71 -19.25
CA VAL A 94 -1.83 -5.98 -18.14
C VAL A 94 -2.53 -5.73 -16.80
N PHE A 95 -2.66 -6.78 -15.97
CA PHE A 95 -3.25 -6.68 -14.64
C PHE A 95 -2.21 -6.24 -13.60
N ALA A 96 -2.10 -4.93 -13.40
CA ALA A 96 -1.29 -4.33 -12.33
C ALA A 96 -2.04 -4.25 -10.98
N THR A 97 -2.75 -5.33 -10.59
CA THR A 97 -3.68 -5.35 -9.44
C THR A 97 -3.04 -5.72 -8.10
N GLY A 98 -1.71 -5.81 -8.06
CA GLY A 98 -0.92 -6.07 -6.86
C GLY A 98 -0.78 -7.55 -6.50
N TYR A 99 -0.30 -7.81 -5.28
CA TYR A 99 0.05 -9.15 -4.79
C TYR A 99 -0.73 -9.53 -3.52
N LYS A 100 -0.78 -10.84 -3.24
CA LYS A 100 -1.30 -11.40 -1.99
C LYS A 100 -0.20 -12.24 -1.31
N SER A 101 -0.24 -12.30 0.01
CA SER A 101 0.66 -13.19 0.77
C SER A 101 0.30 -14.64 0.48
N VAL A 102 1.33 -15.48 0.34
CA VAL A 102 1.22 -16.94 0.16
C VAL A 102 1.65 -17.71 1.40
N VAL A 103 1.90 -17.01 2.52
CA VAL A 103 2.50 -17.63 3.73
C VAL A 103 1.67 -18.78 4.26
N ASN A 104 0.34 -18.66 4.23
CA ASN A 104 -0.58 -19.71 4.67
C ASN A 104 -0.52 -20.98 3.81
N GLY A 105 0.10 -20.93 2.62
CA GLY A 105 0.28 -22.08 1.75
C GLY A 105 1.49 -22.95 2.11
N TRP A 106 2.46 -22.41 2.85
CA TRP A 106 3.70 -23.14 3.19
C TRP A 106 3.97 -23.22 4.69
N LEU A 107 3.55 -22.22 5.49
CA LEU A 107 3.67 -22.27 6.95
C LEU A 107 2.53 -23.10 7.52
N LYS A 108 2.85 -24.27 8.08
CA LYS A 108 1.87 -25.12 8.77
C LYS A 108 1.45 -24.50 10.10
N ASP A 109 0.22 -24.81 10.53
CA ASP A 109 -0.35 -24.36 11.81
C ASP A 109 -0.29 -22.85 12.03
N TYR A 110 -0.25 -22.05 10.95
CA TYR A 110 -0.08 -20.60 10.97
C TYR A 110 -1.12 -19.83 11.81
N LYS A 111 -2.24 -20.46 12.16
CA LYS A 111 -3.38 -19.82 12.81
C LYS A 111 -3.04 -19.18 14.16
N TYR A 112 -1.95 -19.55 14.83
CA TYR A 112 -1.56 -18.85 16.06
C TYR A 112 -0.96 -17.47 15.76
N ALA A 113 -0.25 -17.29 14.64
CA ALA A 113 0.47 -16.05 14.32
C ALA A 113 -0.15 -15.21 13.18
N LEU A 114 -0.78 -15.85 12.20
CA LEU A 114 -1.24 -15.23 10.97
C LEU A 114 -2.77 -15.33 10.82
N ASN A 115 -3.34 -14.31 10.19
CA ASN A 115 -4.73 -14.30 9.76
C ASN A 115 -4.90 -15.05 8.42
N GLU A 116 -6.14 -15.19 7.97
CA GLU A 116 -6.49 -15.92 6.73
C GLU A 116 -5.84 -15.33 5.46
N LYS A 117 -5.41 -14.07 5.51
CA LYS A 117 -4.73 -13.39 4.39
C LYS A 117 -3.21 -13.57 4.42
N GLY A 118 -2.67 -14.40 5.31
CA GLY A 118 -1.22 -14.61 5.47
C GLY A 118 -0.49 -13.39 5.99
N MET A 119 -1.15 -12.59 6.83
CA MET A 119 -0.62 -11.39 7.47
C MET A 119 -0.64 -11.57 9.00
N PRO A 120 0.19 -10.85 9.77
CA PRO A 120 0.17 -10.90 11.23
C PRO A 120 -1.22 -10.64 11.81
N LYS A 121 -1.57 -11.37 12.88
CA LYS A 121 -2.81 -11.14 13.62
C LYS A 121 -2.77 -9.87 14.45
N SER A 122 -1.63 -9.63 15.11
CA SER A 122 -1.40 -8.44 15.90
C SER A 122 -1.30 -7.21 14.99
N ALA A 123 -1.91 -6.12 15.40
CA ALA A 123 -1.79 -4.84 14.72
C ALA A 123 -0.47 -4.14 15.09
N TYR A 124 -0.05 -3.19 14.26
CA TYR A 124 1.04 -2.27 14.59
C TYR A 124 0.76 -1.56 15.93
N PRO A 125 1.74 -1.38 16.82
CA PRO A 125 3.18 -1.64 16.64
C PRO A 125 3.64 -3.07 17.02
N ASN A 126 2.75 -3.95 17.45
CA ASN A 126 3.10 -5.27 17.99
C ASN A 126 2.96 -6.39 16.95
N HIS A 127 2.82 -6.07 15.67
CA HIS A 127 2.60 -7.03 14.58
C HIS A 127 3.81 -7.93 14.30
N TRP A 128 5.00 -7.52 14.70
CA TRP A 128 6.26 -8.19 14.37
C TRP A 128 6.54 -9.44 15.24
N LYS A 129 5.99 -9.51 16.45
CA LYS A 129 6.22 -10.61 17.39
C LYS A 129 5.06 -11.61 17.34
N GLY A 130 5.39 -12.86 17.01
CA GLY A 130 4.51 -14.01 17.16
C GLY A 130 4.86 -14.86 18.37
N ASP A 131 4.21 -16.02 18.50
CA ASP A 131 4.49 -16.97 19.56
C ASP A 131 5.54 -18.02 19.14
N HIS A 132 6.08 -18.75 20.11
CA HIS A 132 7.00 -19.89 19.89
C HIS A 132 8.26 -19.54 19.07
N GLY A 133 8.79 -18.32 19.24
CA GLY A 133 9.99 -17.85 18.53
C GLY A 133 9.76 -17.49 17.06
N LEU A 134 8.50 -17.40 16.62
CA LEU A 134 8.15 -16.93 15.27
C LEU A 134 8.05 -15.40 15.24
N TYR A 135 8.62 -14.79 14.20
CA TYR A 135 8.56 -13.36 13.96
C TYR A 135 8.04 -13.02 12.56
N CYS A 136 7.46 -11.84 12.42
CA CYS A 136 6.89 -11.32 11.19
C CYS A 136 7.60 -10.03 10.74
N ALA A 137 8.65 -10.17 9.93
CA ALA A 137 9.39 -9.03 9.38
C ALA A 137 8.80 -8.55 8.04
N GLY A 138 8.50 -7.26 7.91
CA GLY A 138 8.11 -6.64 6.65
C GLY A 138 6.67 -6.88 6.21
N LEU A 139 5.85 -7.49 7.07
CA LEU A 139 4.44 -7.77 6.80
C LEU A 139 3.51 -6.64 7.28
N SER A 140 4.06 -5.52 7.76
CA SER A 140 3.28 -4.38 8.26
C SER A 140 2.67 -3.48 7.18
N ARG A 141 3.06 -3.66 5.90
CA ARG A 141 2.69 -2.77 4.78
C ARG A 141 3.12 -1.31 4.96
N ARG A 142 4.16 -1.08 5.77
CA ARG A 142 4.70 0.27 6.04
C ARG A 142 5.87 0.64 5.11
N GLY A 143 6.20 -0.24 4.15
CA GLY A 143 7.32 -0.07 3.23
C GLY A 143 8.66 -0.33 3.89
N LEU A 144 9.75 0.07 3.24
CA LEU A 144 11.13 -0.21 3.69
C LEU A 144 11.43 0.29 5.11
N PHE A 145 10.83 1.42 5.52
CA PHE A 145 10.98 1.92 6.88
C PHE A 145 10.41 0.96 7.92
N GLY A 146 9.21 0.41 7.67
CA GLY A 146 8.63 -0.59 8.57
C GLY A 146 9.40 -1.90 8.58
N VAL A 147 9.95 -2.32 7.44
CA VAL A 147 10.82 -3.52 7.39
C VAL A 147 12.03 -3.34 8.30
N LYS A 148 12.65 -2.16 8.28
CA LYS A 148 13.77 -1.82 9.18
C LYS A 148 13.35 -1.90 10.65
N GLU A 149 12.25 -1.22 11.01
CA GLU A 149 11.70 -1.20 12.38
C GLU A 149 11.42 -2.63 12.88
N ASP A 150 10.78 -3.45 12.06
CA ASP A 150 10.51 -4.85 12.38
C ASP A 150 11.82 -5.63 12.64
N ALA A 151 12.83 -5.46 11.78
CA ALA A 151 14.10 -6.16 11.91
C ALA A 151 14.88 -5.76 13.18
N GLU A 152 14.88 -4.47 13.54
CA GLU A 152 15.53 -3.98 14.75
C GLU A 152 14.87 -4.57 16.02
N LEU A 153 13.52 -4.55 16.08
CA LEU A 153 12.77 -5.10 17.21
C LEU A 153 12.95 -6.62 17.36
N ILE A 154 12.96 -7.34 16.23
CA ILE A 154 13.20 -8.80 16.23
C ILE A 154 14.61 -9.12 16.72
N ALA A 155 15.63 -8.40 16.23
CA ALA A 155 17.01 -8.62 16.63
C ALA A 155 17.22 -8.36 18.14
N GLU A 156 16.60 -7.31 18.66
CA GLU A 156 16.65 -6.98 20.09
C GLU A 156 15.99 -8.07 20.95
N ASP A 157 14.80 -8.55 20.55
CA ASP A 157 14.09 -9.61 21.25
C ASP A 157 14.90 -10.92 21.30
N ILE A 158 15.47 -11.33 20.16
CA ILE A 158 16.33 -12.51 20.07
C ILE A 158 17.55 -12.37 20.99
N ASN A 159 18.20 -11.21 20.98
CA ASN A 159 19.37 -10.95 21.83
C ASN A 159 19.00 -11.03 23.32
N GLN A 160 17.86 -10.47 23.72
CA GLN A 160 17.36 -10.56 25.10
C GLN A 160 17.08 -12.02 25.51
N SER A 161 16.40 -12.80 24.64
CA SER A 161 16.12 -14.22 24.90
C SER A 161 17.39 -15.06 25.04
N LEU A 162 18.42 -14.83 24.23
CA LEU A 162 19.70 -15.54 24.33
C LEU A 162 20.44 -15.19 25.62
N ASN A 163 20.44 -13.91 26.02
CA ASN A 163 21.10 -13.47 27.25
C ASN A 163 20.40 -13.97 28.51
N LEU A 164 19.09 -14.20 28.47
CA LEU A 164 18.34 -14.83 29.57
C LEU A 164 18.66 -16.32 29.74
N HIS A 165 18.95 -17.04 28.64
CA HIS A 165 19.33 -18.45 28.70
C HIS A 165 20.79 -18.68 29.12
N ASN A 166 21.63 -17.66 29.03
CA ASN A 166 23.05 -17.72 29.42
C ASN A 166 23.30 -17.28 30.89
N LYS A 167 22.24 -17.04 31.68
CA LYS A 167 22.30 -16.78 33.12
C LYS A 167 21.67 -17.93 33.89
#